data_AF-A0A132AGD4-F1
#
_entry.id   AF-A0A132AGD4-F1
#
_cell.length_a   1.000
_cell.length_b   1.000
_cell.length_c   1.000
_cell.angle_alpha   90.00
_cell.angle_beta   90.00
_cell.angle_gamma   90.00
#
_symmetry.space_group_name_H-M   'P 1'
#
loop_
_entity.id
_entity.type
_entity.pdbx_description
1 polymer ?
#
loop_
_entity_poly.entity_id
_entity_poly.type
_entity_poly.pdbx_seq_one_letter_code
_entity_poly.pdbx_strand_id
1 'polypeptide(L)'
;MPEGCCQKIYQKIHIDSLIDSIANNCPEIERLEIRWDPETMRFSDRSNKAVDSIRLKCLRLRCWCLSDGKYFEMVKSNFERADRATVVRSTTNCRVTLVYLLSHYKDLIFN
;
A
#
# COMPACT_ATOMS: atom_id res chain seq x y z
N MET A 1 16.39 -10.83 28.16
CA MET A 1 15.54 -10.04 27.22
C MET A 1 14.32 -10.90 26.92
N PRO A 2 13.08 -10.38 26.93
CA PRO A 2 11.93 -11.23 26.66
C PRO A 2 11.96 -11.67 25.21
N GLU A 3 12.18 -12.96 25.00
CA GLU A 3 11.94 -13.68 23.75
C GLU A 3 10.42 -13.81 23.61
N GLY A 4 9.80 -13.18 22.60
CA GLY A 4 8.38 -13.47 22.34
C GLY A 4 7.48 -12.39 21.75
N CYS A 5 7.97 -11.25 21.26
CA CYS A 5 7.10 -10.36 20.50
C CYS A 5 7.81 -9.80 19.27
N CYS A 6 7.42 -10.34 18.11
CA CYS A 6 7.71 -9.90 16.75
C CYS A 6 9.11 -9.29 16.56
N GLN A 7 10.06 -10.10 16.06
CA GLN A 7 11.28 -9.55 15.47
C GLN A 7 10.88 -8.40 14.55
N LYS A 8 11.45 -7.21 14.79
CA LYS A 8 11.19 -6.05 13.93
C LYS A 8 11.38 -6.53 12.49
N ILE A 9 10.38 -6.37 11.64
CA ILE A 9 10.51 -6.71 10.22
C ILE A 9 11.50 -5.71 9.64
N TYR A 10 12.76 -6.11 9.57
CA TYR A 10 13.85 -5.36 8.92
C TYR A 10 13.84 -5.57 7.40
N GLN A 11 12.99 -6.45 6.91
CA GLN A 11 12.93 -6.80 5.51
C GLN A 11 12.38 -5.61 4.72
N LYS A 12 13.11 -5.24 3.68
CA LYS A 12 12.68 -4.25 2.72
C LYS A 12 11.50 -4.80 1.92
N ILE A 13 10.42 -4.04 1.81
CA ILE A 13 9.21 -4.47 1.11
C ILE A 13 9.11 -3.73 -0.22
N HIS A 14 9.10 -4.50 -1.31
CA HIS A 14 8.87 -4.00 -2.65
C HIS A 14 7.37 -3.81 -2.88
N ILE A 15 6.89 -2.57 -2.78
CA ILE A 15 5.45 -2.30 -2.84
C ILE A 15 4.85 -2.58 -4.23
N ASP A 16 5.66 -2.48 -5.29
CA ASP A 16 5.19 -2.60 -6.68
C ASP A 16 4.43 -3.91 -6.92
N SER A 17 5.01 -5.04 -6.48
CA SER A 17 4.37 -6.36 -6.62
C SER A 17 3.08 -6.49 -5.81
N LEU A 18 2.99 -5.82 -4.66
CA LEU A 18 1.77 -5.80 -3.85
C LEU A 18 0.66 -5.02 -4.57
N ILE A 19 0.98 -3.84 -5.12
CA ILE A 19 0.05 -3.01 -5.88
C ILE A 19 -0.42 -3.70 -7.15
N ASP A 20 0.49 -4.32 -7.90
CA ASP A 20 0.15 -5.11 -9.08
C ASP A 20 -0.79 -6.26 -8.71
N SER A 21 -0.53 -6.94 -7.59
CA SER A 21 -1.40 -8.03 -7.11
C SER A 21 -2.78 -7.54 -6.73
N ILE A 22 -2.90 -6.39 -6.05
CA ILE A 22 -4.19 -5.77 -5.74
C ILE A 22 -4.92 -5.40 -7.04
N ALA A 23 -4.23 -4.78 -8.01
CA ALA A 23 -4.82 -4.41 -9.28
C ALA A 23 -5.39 -5.61 -10.06
N ASN A 24 -4.73 -6.76 -9.97
CA ASN A 24 -5.12 -7.97 -10.71
C ASN A 24 -6.24 -8.77 -10.02
N ASN A 25 -6.29 -8.76 -8.68
CA ASN A 25 -7.18 -9.64 -7.92
C ASN A 25 -8.33 -8.91 -7.23
N CYS A 26 -8.28 -7.57 -7.14
CA CYS A 26 -9.26 -6.76 -6.42
C CYS A 26 -9.83 -5.64 -7.31
N PRO A 27 -10.51 -5.93 -8.44
CA PRO A 27 -11.06 -4.90 -9.34
C PRO A 27 -12.14 -4.03 -8.67
N GLU A 28 -12.88 -4.59 -7.70
CA GLU A 28 -13.97 -3.92 -7.00
C GLU A 28 -13.51 -3.10 -5.77
N ILE A 29 -12.21 -2.98 -5.53
CA ILE A 29 -11.69 -2.25 -4.36
C ILE A 29 -12.12 -0.77 -4.40
N GLU A 30 -12.78 -0.31 -3.34
CA GLU A 30 -13.23 1.09 -3.25
C GLU A 30 -12.30 1.95 -2.39
N ARG A 31 -11.61 1.33 -1.43
CA ARG A 31 -10.72 2.01 -0.49
C ARG A 31 -9.48 1.17 -0.25
N LEU A 32 -8.32 1.81 -0.42
CA LEU A 32 -7.02 1.22 -0.15
C LEU A 32 -6.28 2.14 0.83
N GLU A 33 -5.77 1.57 1.91
CA GLU A 33 -4.99 2.30 2.89
C GLU A 33 -3.68 1.55 3.14
N ILE A 34 -2.56 2.23 2.90
CA ILE A 34 -1.23 1.66 3.05
C ILE A 34 -0.43 2.61 3.93
N ARG A 35 -0.16 2.14 5.14
CA ARG A 35 0.62 2.87 6.12
C ARG A 35 1.95 2.14 6.33
N TRP A 36 3.00 2.66 5.70
CA TRP A 36 4.32 2.04 5.72
C TRP A 36 5.40 3.03 6.14
N ASP A 37 6.33 2.53 6.93
CA ASP A 37 7.50 3.27 7.35
C ASP A 37 8.44 3.55 6.16
N PRO A 38 9.02 4.77 6.04
CA PRO A 38 9.78 5.16 4.86
C PRO A 38 11.15 4.46 4.79
N GLU A 39 11.66 3.91 5.88
CA GLU A 39 12.95 3.21 5.93
C GLU A 39 12.84 1.78 5.37
N THR A 40 11.68 1.15 5.52
CA THR A 40 11.44 -0.26 5.12
C THR A 40 10.79 -0.40 3.75
N MET A 41 10.08 0.64 3.29
CA MET A 41 9.43 0.65 1.99
C MET A 41 10.43 0.81 0.84
N ARG A 42 10.33 -0.03 -0.18
CA ARG A 42 11.07 0.10 -1.44
C ARG A 42 10.11 0.13 -2.61
N PHE A 43 10.38 1.03 -3.53
CA PHE A 43 9.64 1.21 -4.77
C PHE A 43 10.67 1.53 -5.86
N SER A 44 10.42 1.07 -7.07
CA SER A 44 11.36 1.24 -8.19
C SER A 44 11.04 2.49 -9.02
N ASP A 45 11.93 2.88 -9.94
CA ASP A 45 11.58 3.91 -10.93
C ASP A 45 10.42 3.47 -11.86
N ARG A 46 10.13 2.15 -11.89
CA ARG A 46 9.04 1.55 -12.66
C ARG A 46 7.71 1.48 -11.90
N SER A 47 7.67 1.95 -10.64
CA SER A 47 6.46 1.91 -9.80
C SER A 47 5.25 2.58 -10.45
N ASN A 48 5.47 3.55 -11.34
CA ASN A 48 4.39 4.16 -12.14
C ASN A 48 3.55 3.12 -12.88
N LYS A 49 4.14 2.03 -13.39
CA LYS A 49 3.40 0.96 -14.08
C LYS A 49 2.44 0.23 -13.15
N ALA A 50 2.82 0.02 -11.90
CA ALA A 50 1.97 -0.64 -10.91
C ALA A 50 0.81 0.29 -10.48
N VAL A 51 1.12 1.57 -10.28
CA VAL A 51 0.11 2.61 -9.98
C VAL A 51 -0.89 2.75 -11.14
N ASP A 52 -0.40 2.78 -12.38
CA ASP A 52 -1.24 2.79 -13.58
C ASP A 52 -2.13 1.54 -13.63
N SER A 53 -1.59 0.37 -13.27
CA SER A 53 -2.36 -0.88 -13.22
C SER A 53 -3.52 -0.80 -12.23
N ILE A 54 -3.32 -0.28 -11.02
CA ILE A 54 -4.43 -0.01 -10.09
C ILE A 54 -5.43 0.97 -10.72
N ARG A 55 -4.97 2.10 -11.28
CA ARG A 55 -5.87 3.14 -11.82
C ARG A 55 -6.75 2.60 -12.96
N LEU A 56 -6.20 1.75 -13.80
CA LEU A 56 -6.86 1.18 -14.98
C LEU A 56 -7.77 -0.02 -14.65
N LYS A 57 -7.44 -0.81 -13.62
CA LYS A 57 -8.17 -2.04 -13.29
C LYS A 57 -9.16 -1.85 -12.13
N CYS A 58 -8.81 -1.06 -11.13
CA CYS A 58 -9.63 -0.80 -9.95
C CYS A 58 -10.49 0.46 -10.16
N LEU A 59 -11.45 0.38 -11.10
CA LEU A 59 -12.25 1.54 -11.52
C LEU A 59 -13.18 2.09 -10.41
N ARG A 60 -13.44 1.28 -9.38
CA ARG A 60 -14.24 1.68 -8.22
C ARG A 60 -13.44 2.32 -7.09
N LEU A 61 -12.12 2.45 -7.24
CA LEU A 61 -11.26 3.02 -6.22
C LEU A 61 -11.57 4.51 -6.01
N ARG A 62 -12.13 4.84 -4.85
CA ARG A 62 -12.51 6.20 -4.44
C ARG A 62 -11.50 6.86 -3.53
N CYS A 63 -10.72 6.05 -2.80
CA CYS A 63 -9.75 6.54 -1.85
C CYS A 63 -8.54 5.62 -1.78
N TRP A 64 -7.36 6.17 -2.00
CA TRP A 64 -6.08 5.54 -1.78
C TRP A 64 -5.28 6.40 -0.79
N CYS A 65 -5.27 5.98 0.47
CA CYS A 65 -4.56 6.66 1.53
C CYS A 65 -3.16 6.06 1.70
N LEU A 66 -2.14 6.91 1.63
CA LEU A 66 -0.73 6.54 1.74
C LEU A 66 -0.07 7.32 2.86
N SER A 67 0.99 6.76 3.45
CA SER A 67 1.85 7.53 4.35
C SER A 67 2.58 8.66 3.61
N ASP A 68 2.74 9.80 4.29
CA ASP A 68 3.58 10.90 3.81
C ASP A 68 4.97 10.40 3.38
N GLY A 69 5.44 10.85 2.21
CA GLY A 69 6.77 10.51 1.71
C GLY A 69 6.87 10.45 0.18
N LYS A 70 8.06 10.07 -0.30
CA LYS A 70 8.37 10.06 -1.75
C LYS A 70 7.42 9.18 -2.58
N TYR A 71 6.97 8.06 -2.02
CA TYR A 71 6.04 7.19 -2.72
C TYR A 71 4.66 7.83 -2.87
N PHE A 72 4.14 8.46 -1.81
CA PHE A 72 2.90 9.22 -1.87
C PHE A 72 2.95 10.30 -2.95
N GLU A 73 4.02 11.11 -2.98
CA GLU A 73 4.17 12.17 -3.99
C GLU A 73 4.18 11.61 -5.42
N MET A 74 4.85 10.47 -5.63
CA MET A 74 4.88 9.80 -6.93
C MET A 74 3.47 9.30 -7.34
N VAL A 75 2.75 8.63 -6.43
CA VAL A 75 1.38 8.14 -6.71
C VAL A 75 0.42 9.29 -6.95
N LYS A 76 0.50 10.35 -6.14
CA LYS A 76 -0.30 11.56 -6.27
C LYS A 76 -0.04 12.22 -7.62
N SER A 77 1.21 12.44 -8.00
CA SER A 77 1.57 13.02 -9.31
C SER A 77 1.04 12.18 -10.48
N ASN A 78 1.08 10.85 -10.36
CA ASN A 78 0.54 9.95 -11.36
C ASN A 78 -1.00 10.08 -11.51
N PHE A 79 -1.74 10.20 -10.41
CA PHE A 79 -3.20 10.39 -10.44
C PHE A 79 -3.62 11.81 -10.85
N GLU A 80 -2.85 12.84 -10.50
CA GLU A 80 -3.07 14.21 -10.94
C GLU A 80 -2.91 14.34 -12.46
N ARG A 81 -1.89 13.71 -13.05
CA ARG A 81 -1.73 13.65 -14.52
C ARG A 81 -2.88 12.95 -15.24
N ALA A 82 -3.66 12.14 -14.53
CA ALA A 82 -4.82 11.44 -15.04
C ALA A 82 -6.15 12.10 -14.59
N ASP A 83 -6.11 13.35 -14.10
CA ASP A 83 -7.26 14.14 -13.64
C ASP A 83 -8.08 13.48 -12.51
N ARG A 84 -7.40 12.75 -11.61
CA ARG A 84 -8.01 12.02 -10.46
C ARG A 84 -7.47 12.45 -9.09
N ALA A 85 -7.26 13.75 -8.88
CA ALA A 85 -6.60 14.30 -7.69
C ALA A 85 -7.28 13.95 -6.33
N THR A 86 -8.59 13.68 -6.30
CA THR A 86 -9.33 13.41 -5.05
C THR A 86 -9.19 11.98 -4.52
N VAL A 87 -8.65 11.07 -5.35
CA VAL A 87 -8.51 9.65 -5.01
C VAL A 87 -7.34 9.43 -4.07
N VAL A 88 -6.20 10.10 -4.27
CA VAL A 88 -4.98 9.87 -3.48
C VAL A 88 -4.92 10.85 -2.31
N ARG A 89 -4.74 10.34 -1.09
CA ARG A 89 -4.69 11.13 0.15
C ARG A 89 -3.48 10.74 0.98
N SER A 90 -2.96 11.69 1.73
CA SER A 90 -1.90 11.41 2.69
C SER A 90 -2.44 11.20 4.10
N THR A 91 -1.74 10.39 4.89
CA THR A 91 -1.90 10.28 6.34
C THR A 91 -0.53 10.30 7.01
N THR A 92 -0.52 10.75 8.27
CA THR A 92 0.68 10.77 9.09
C THR A 92 1.29 9.36 9.13
N ASN A 93 2.60 9.30 8.87
CA ASN A 93 3.31 8.05 8.92
C ASN A 93 3.35 7.52 10.36
N CYS A 94 3.04 6.25 10.52
CA CYS A 94 3.08 5.57 11.80
C CYS A 94 3.61 4.16 11.58
N ARG A 95 4.32 3.64 12.59
CA ARG A 95 4.82 2.27 12.59
C ARG A 95 3.63 1.31 12.61
N VAL A 96 3.21 0.82 11.46
CA VAL A 96 2.15 -0.17 11.38
C VAL A 96 2.71 -1.54 11.70
N THR A 97 2.06 -2.20 12.64
CA THR A 97 2.29 -3.59 12.97
C THR A 97 1.06 -4.37 12.52
N LEU A 98 1.23 -5.59 12.05
CA LEU A 98 0.10 -6.47 11.70
C LEU A 98 -0.53 -7.10 12.96
N VAL A 99 -0.20 -6.63 14.16
CA VAL A 99 -0.71 -7.21 15.42
C VAL A 99 -2.23 -7.17 15.48
N TYR A 100 -2.86 -6.11 14.95
CA TYR A 100 -4.33 -6.03 14.91
C TYR A 100 -4.97 -7.06 13.99
N LEU A 101 -4.23 -7.61 13.01
CA LEU A 101 -4.72 -8.65 12.12
C LEU A 101 -4.63 -10.06 12.74
N LEU A 102 -3.94 -10.21 13.88
CA LEU A 102 -3.87 -11.49 14.57
C LEU A 102 -5.24 -11.98 15.07
N SER A 103 -6.20 -11.08 15.31
CA SER A 103 -7.58 -11.47 15.61
C SER A 103 -8.27 -12.18 14.44
N HIS A 104 -7.79 -11.94 13.22
CA HIS A 104 -8.27 -12.56 11.98
C HIS A 104 -7.30 -13.63 11.47
N TYR A 105 -6.39 -14.12 12.33
CA TYR A 105 -5.34 -15.05 11.90
C TYR A 105 -5.90 -16.26 11.16
N LYS A 106 -7.03 -16.82 11.60
CA LYS A 106 -7.70 -17.97 10.97
C LYS A 106 -8.13 -17.69 9.52
N ASP A 107 -8.48 -16.45 9.21
CA ASP A 107 -8.91 -16.01 7.88
C ASP A 107 -7.71 -15.63 6.99
N LEU A 108 -6.54 -15.40 7.59
CA LEU A 108 -5.28 -15.05 6.91
C LEU A 108 -4.42 -16.26 6.56
N ILE A 109 -4.74 -17.43 7.11
CA ILE A 109 -4.14 -18.68 6.63
C ILE A 109 -4.74 -18.94 5.25
N PHE A 110 -4.00 -18.59 4.21
CA PHE A 110 -4.37 -18.86 2.83
C PHE A 110 -4.69 -20.37 2.69
N ASN A 111 -5.93 -20.69 2.32
CA ASN A 111 -6.30 -22.02 1.81
C ASN A 111 -5.74 -22.21 0.40
#